data_AF-D8LZI8-F1
#
_entry.id   AF-D8LZI8-F1
#
_cell.length_a   1.000
_cell.length_b   1.000
_cell.length_c   1.000
_cell.angle_alpha   90.00
_cell.angle_beta   90.00
_cell.angle_gamma   90.00
#
_symmetry.space_group_name_H-M   'P 1'
#
loop_
_entity.id
_entity.type
_entity.pdbx_description
1 polymer ?
#
loop_
_entity_poly.entity_id
_entity_poly.type
_entity_poly.pdbx_seq_one_letter_code
_entity_poly.pdbx_strand_id
1 'polypeptide(L)'
;MYDWKAYIRGVNGEDLSTFIKSVTFTLHPSFRQNQRVIDHFPFEVREQGWGEFEIGIKVEFKNDAESPVTFGHSLLLHPVNGEPSKENPVVNEIYDEFVFSDPTEYMYQLYPVHSIAVS
;
A
#
# COMPACT_ATOMS: atom_id res chain seq x y z
N MET A 1 7.47 1.17 -22.84
CA MET A 1 6.38 1.02 -21.86
C MET A 1 6.97 0.29 -20.68
N TYR A 2 6.78 0.81 -19.48
CA TYR A 2 7.36 0.28 -18.25
C TYR A 2 6.37 -0.66 -17.57
N ASP A 3 6.87 -1.80 -17.11
CA ASP A 3 6.17 -2.65 -16.15
C ASP A 3 6.39 -2.06 -14.76
N TRP A 4 5.30 -1.84 -14.01
CA TRP A 4 5.40 -1.32 -12.66
C TRP A 4 4.47 -2.06 -11.70
N LYS A 5 4.78 -1.96 -10.41
CA LYS A 5 4.02 -2.56 -9.33
C LYS A 5 3.91 -1.58 -8.17
N ALA A 6 2.68 -1.35 -7.70
CA ALA A 6 2.41 -0.62 -6.47
C ALA A 6 1.81 -1.58 -5.44
N TYR A 7 2.18 -1.41 -4.17
CA TYR A 7 1.81 -2.36 -3.14
C TYR A 7 1.80 -1.75 -1.74
N ILE A 8 1.08 -2.40 -0.83
CA ILE A 8 1.19 -2.22 0.63
C ILE A 8 1.57 -3.57 1.24
N ARG A 9 2.55 -3.56 2.15
CA ARG A 9 3.01 -4.75 2.88
C ARG A 9 3.50 -4.34 4.26
N GLY A 10 3.52 -5.29 5.19
CA GLY A 10 4.17 -5.09 6.47
C GLY A 10 5.70 -5.08 6.32
N VAL A 11 6.37 -4.64 7.39
CA VAL A 11 7.83 -4.70 7.48
C VAL A 11 8.27 -6.15 7.25
N ASN A 12 9.36 -6.34 6.49
CA ASN A 12 9.85 -7.66 6.08
C ASN A 12 8.84 -8.52 5.27
N GLY A 13 7.78 -7.94 4.71
CA GLY A 13 6.80 -8.66 3.90
C GLY A 13 5.71 -9.37 4.71
N GLU A 14 5.48 -8.95 5.95
CA GLU A 14 4.40 -9.46 6.79
C GLU A 14 3.02 -9.28 6.13
N ASP A 15 2.17 -10.27 6.33
CA ASP A 15 0.78 -10.28 5.88
C ASP A 15 -0.09 -9.42 6.80
N LEU A 16 -0.54 -8.28 6.26
CA LEU A 16 -1.39 -7.32 6.96
C LEU A 16 -2.89 -7.65 6.89
N SER A 17 -3.27 -8.76 6.26
CA SER A 17 -4.68 -9.17 6.11
C SER A 17 -5.35 -9.48 7.45
N THR A 18 -4.60 -9.58 8.55
CA THR A 18 -5.16 -9.70 9.91
C THR A 18 -5.99 -8.49 10.31
N PHE A 19 -5.61 -7.27 9.89
CA PHE A 19 -6.32 -6.04 10.23
C PHE A 19 -6.76 -5.21 9.02
N ILE A 20 -6.16 -5.40 7.83
CA ILE A 20 -6.61 -4.80 6.58
C ILE A 20 -7.70 -5.67 5.95
N LYS A 21 -8.82 -5.03 5.57
CA LYS A 21 -9.94 -5.63 4.84
C LYS A 21 -9.74 -5.52 3.33
N SER A 22 -9.37 -4.34 2.86
CA SER A 22 -9.15 -4.07 1.44
C SER A 22 -8.25 -2.84 1.25
N VAL A 23 -7.54 -2.82 0.13
CA VAL A 23 -6.80 -1.66 -0.36
C VAL A 23 -7.33 -1.29 -1.72
N THR A 24 -7.77 -0.04 -1.87
CA THR A 24 -8.16 0.53 -3.16
C THR A 24 -7.03 1.37 -3.72
N PHE A 25 -6.51 1.00 -4.89
CA PHE A 25 -5.57 1.79 -5.67
C PHE A 25 -6.33 2.58 -6.74
N THR A 26 -6.23 3.91 -6.70
CA THR A 26 -6.78 4.83 -7.70
C THR A 26 -5.64 5.30 -8.60
N LEU A 27 -5.63 4.79 -9.82
CA LEU A 27 -4.69 5.09 -10.88
C LEU A 27 -5.09 6.34 -11.68
N HIS A 28 -4.19 6.80 -12.56
CA HIS A 28 -4.48 7.88 -13.48
C HIS A 28 -5.74 7.59 -14.33
N PRO A 29 -6.61 8.58 -14.63
CA PRO A 29 -7.86 8.36 -15.38
C PRO A 29 -7.73 7.75 -16.78
N SER A 30 -6.52 7.74 -17.35
CA SER A 30 -6.26 7.06 -18.65
C SER A 30 -6.31 5.54 -18.57
N PHE A 31 -6.19 4.95 -17.37
CA PHE A 31 -6.29 3.51 -17.18
C PHE A 31 -7.76 3.07 -17.21
N ARG A 32 -8.04 1.96 -17.89
CA ARG A 32 -9.36 1.31 -17.76
C ARG A 32 -9.52 0.80 -16.34
N GLN A 33 -10.70 1.03 -15.76
CA GLN A 33 -10.98 0.72 -14.35
C GLN A 33 -9.87 1.27 -13.46
N ASN A 34 -9.73 2.60 -13.46
CA ASN A 34 -8.64 3.26 -12.73
C ASN A 34 -8.72 3.05 -11.21
N GLN A 35 -9.85 2.58 -10.65
CA GLN A 35 -9.93 2.10 -9.28
C GLN A 35 -9.82 0.57 -9.24
N ARG A 36 -8.85 0.07 -8.46
CA ARG A 36 -8.57 -1.36 -8.27
C ARG A 36 -8.70 -1.68 -6.78
N VAL A 37 -9.67 -2.51 -6.43
CA VAL A 37 -9.88 -2.96 -5.04
C VAL A 37 -9.22 -4.32 -4.88
N ILE A 38 -8.30 -4.44 -3.94
CA ILE A 38 -7.62 -5.68 -3.58
C ILE A 38 -8.03 -6.03 -2.15
N ASP A 39 -8.72 -7.15 -1.98
CA ASP A 39 -9.33 -7.61 -0.73
C ASP A 39 -8.60 -8.80 -0.09
N HIS A 40 -7.41 -9.13 -0.59
CA HIS A 40 -6.58 -10.23 -0.11
C HIS A 40 -5.10 -9.89 -0.21
N PHE A 41 -4.28 -10.50 0.63
CA PHE A 41 -2.83 -10.42 0.53
C PHE A 41 -2.30 -11.26 -0.65
N PRO A 42 -1.29 -10.78 -1.41
CA PRO A 42 -0.63 -9.48 -1.31
C PRO A 42 -1.49 -8.32 -1.84
N PHE A 43 -1.51 -7.20 -1.11
CA PHE A 43 -2.21 -5.98 -1.52
C PHE A 43 -1.39 -5.22 -2.56
N GLU A 44 -1.45 -5.66 -3.82
CA GLU A 44 -0.65 -5.10 -4.91
C GLU A 44 -1.40 -5.01 -6.24
N VAL A 45 -0.99 -4.05 -7.06
CA VAL A 45 -1.43 -3.90 -8.45
C VAL A 45 -0.20 -3.89 -9.37
N ARG A 46 -0.31 -4.59 -10.50
CA ARG A 46 0.68 -4.58 -11.59
C ARG A 46 0.03 -4.01 -12.84
N GLU A 47 0.76 -3.15 -13.53
CA GLU A 47 0.27 -2.49 -14.73
C GLU A 47 1.43 -2.08 -15.65
N GLN A 48 1.06 -1.66 -16.86
CA GLN A 48 1.99 -1.12 -17.85
C GLN A 48 1.68 0.35 -18.14
N GLY A 49 2.70 1.20 -18.11
CA GLY A 49 2.54 2.64 -18.29
C GLY A 49 3.78 3.32 -18.85
N TRP A 50 3.62 4.57 -19.26
CA TRP A 50 4.73 5.39 -19.76
C TRP A 50 5.00 6.61 -18.89
N GLY A 51 4.05 7.00 -18.03
CA GLY A 51 4.10 8.22 -17.23
C GLY A 51 4.11 7.94 -15.74
N GLU A 52 4.72 8.87 -15.02
CA GLU A 52 4.69 8.98 -13.57
C GLU A 52 3.42 9.72 -13.14
N PHE A 53 2.83 9.30 -12.03
CA PHE A 53 1.63 9.92 -11.48
C PHE A 53 1.48 9.57 -10.00
N GLU A 54 0.63 10.30 -9.29
CA GLU A 54 0.27 9.97 -7.91
C GLU A 54 -0.81 8.88 -7.90
N ILE A 55 -0.51 7.76 -7.26
CA ILE A 55 -1.47 6.68 -7.00
C ILE A 55 -2.21 7.05 -5.72
N GLY A 56 -3.53 7.26 -5.80
CA GLY A 56 -4.37 7.38 -4.62
C GLY A 56 -4.55 6.02 -3.98
N ILE A 57 -4.36 5.92 -2.67
CA ILE A 57 -4.46 4.67 -1.92
C ILE A 57 -5.46 4.88 -0.80
N LYS A 58 -6.47 4.01 -0.72
CA LYS A 58 -7.41 3.94 0.40
C LYS A 58 -7.31 2.56 1.06
N VAL A 59 -7.02 2.52 2.34
CA VAL A 59 -6.96 1.32 3.17
C VAL A 59 -8.21 1.24 4.03
N GLU A 60 -8.94 0.14 3.92
CA GLU A 60 -10.09 -0.18 4.76
C GLU A 60 -9.71 -1.27 5.76
N PHE A 61 -10.08 -1.09 7.02
CA PHE A 61 -9.76 -2.03 8.08
C PHE A 61 -10.88 -3.04 8.30
N LYS A 62 -10.55 -4.18 8.90
CA LYS A 62 -11.53 -5.21 9.28
C LYS A 62 -12.44 -4.78 10.43
N ASN A 63 -11.97 -3.89 11.29
CA ASN A 63 -12.81 -3.24 12.27
C ASN A 63 -13.57 -2.09 11.58
N ASP A 64 -14.86 -2.29 11.30
CA ASP A 64 -15.69 -1.29 10.64
C ASP A 64 -15.89 -0.01 11.49
N ALA A 65 -15.50 -0.01 12.78
CA ALA A 65 -15.46 1.19 13.61
C ALA A 65 -14.25 2.09 13.30
N GLU A 66 -13.19 1.55 12.68
CA GLU A 66 -12.04 2.35 12.25
C GLU A 66 -12.33 3.03 10.91
N SER A 67 -12.03 4.33 10.84
CA SER A 67 -12.18 5.07 9.59
C SER A 67 -11.12 4.63 8.57
N PRO A 68 -11.47 4.50 7.27
CA PRO A 68 -10.49 4.23 6.23
C PRO A 68 -9.41 5.32 6.17
N VAL A 69 -8.16 4.91 5.94
CA VAL A 69 -7.04 5.83 5.76
C VAL A 69 -6.79 6.03 4.27
N THR A 70 -6.59 7.28 3.83
CA THR A 70 -6.32 7.61 2.43
C THR A 70 -5.06 8.46 2.31
N PHE A 71 -4.19 8.13 1.36
CA PHE A 71 -2.95 8.85 1.07
C PHE A 71 -2.55 8.69 -0.40
N GLY A 72 -1.60 9.50 -0.85
CA GLY A 72 -1.02 9.43 -2.21
C GLY A 72 0.36 8.80 -2.18
N HIS A 73 0.71 8.05 -3.23
CA HIS A 73 2.06 7.53 -3.45
C HIS A 73 2.54 7.79 -4.87
N SER A 74 3.68 8.44 -5.03
CA SER A 74 4.24 8.74 -6.34
C SER A 74 4.79 7.49 -7.02
N LEU A 75 4.23 7.14 -8.19
CA LEU A 75 4.83 6.18 -9.09
C LEU A 75 6.00 6.83 -9.83
N LEU A 76 7.22 6.36 -9.56
CA LEU A 76 8.43 6.79 -10.25
C LEU A 76 8.86 5.70 -11.25
N LEU A 77 9.16 6.10 -12.48
CA LEU A 77 9.60 5.21 -13.56
C LEU A 77 11.03 5.51 -14.00
N HIS A 78 11.48 6.75 -13.82
CA HIS A 78 12.81 7.19 -14.23
C HIS A 78 13.72 7.37 -13.00
N PRO A 79 14.94 6.83 -13.03
CA PRO A 79 15.90 7.05 -11.97
C PRO A 79 16.40 8.51 -12.00
N VAL A 80 16.79 9.04 -10.84
CA VAL A 80 17.37 10.39 -10.73
C VAL A 80 18.68 10.51 -11.52
N ASN A 81 19.45 9.42 -11.60
CA ASN A 81 20.69 9.32 -12.37
C ASN A 81 20.69 8.02 -13.20
N GLY A 82 21.00 8.13 -14.49
CA GLY A 82 21.15 6.98 -15.40
C GLY A 82 19.87 6.60 -16.16
N GLU A 83 19.87 5.41 -16.75
CA GLU A 83 18.71 4.83 -17.44
C GLU A 83 18.12 3.67 -16.63
N PRO A 84 16.78 3.51 -16.61
CA PRO A 84 16.15 2.37 -15.95
C PRO A 84 16.50 1.07 -16.68
N SER A 85 16.95 0.04 -15.95
CA SER A 85 17.22 -1.29 -16.49
C SER A 85 16.52 -2.37 -15.65
N LYS A 86 16.40 -3.58 -16.22
CA LYS A 86 15.84 -4.72 -15.47
C LYS A 86 16.71 -5.11 -14.27
N GLU A 87 18.02 -4.88 -14.35
CA GLU A 87 18.95 -5.16 -13.25
C GLU A 87 18.91 -4.07 -12.15
N ASN A 88 18.37 -2.89 -12.45
CA ASN A 88 18.28 -1.77 -11.52
C ASN A 88 16.91 -1.08 -11.60
N PRO A 89 15.85 -1.69 -11.03
CA PRO A 89 14.52 -1.11 -11.04
C PRO A 89 14.47 0.16 -10.18
N VAL A 90 13.64 1.12 -10.60
CA VAL A 90 13.30 2.28 -9.77
C VAL A 90 12.40 1.80 -8.63
N VAL A 91 12.83 2.01 -7.39
CA VAL A 91 12.10 1.65 -6.18
C VAL A 91 11.81 2.91 -5.38
N ASN A 92 10.53 3.19 -5.16
CA ASN A 92 10.06 4.24 -4.27
C ASN A 92 9.19 3.60 -3.17
N GLU A 93 9.81 3.31 -2.03
CA GLU A 93 9.15 2.73 -0.85
C GLU A 93 9.20 3.73 0.30
N ILE A 94 8.06 3.96 0.94
CA ILE A 94 7.92 4.85 2.09
C ILE A 94 7.45 4.00 3.26
N TYR A 95 8.14 4.13 4.39
CA TYR A 95 7.67 3.59 5.66
C TYR A 95 6.65 4.56 6.27
N ASP A 96 5.53 4.02 6.74
CA ASP A 96 4.50 4.76 7.46
C ASP A 96 3.85 3.86 8.52
N GLU A 97 3.15 4.48 9.47
CA GLU A 97 2.56 3.83 10.64
C GLU A 97 1.05 4.09 10.70
N PHE A 98 0.25 3.02 10.71
CA PHE A 98 -1.17 3.14 11.06
C PHE A 98 -1.31 3.24 12.57
N VAL A 99 -1.66 4.43 13.06
CA VAL A 99 -1.91 4.70 14.49
C VAL A 99 -3.41 4.64 14.76
N PHE A 100 -3.81 3.74 15.65
CA PHE A 100 -5.19 3.60 16.10
C PHE A 100 -5.32 4.13 17.53
N SER A 101 -5.97 5.27 17.69
CA SER A 101 -6.22 5.88 19.01
C SER A 101 -7.45 5.25 19.64
N ASP A 102 -7.32 4.80 20.89
CA ASP A 102 -8.39 4.12 21.65
C ASP A 102 -9.08 2.97 20.87
N PRO A 103 -8.31 1.97 20.39
CA PRO A 103 -8.85 0.92 19.53
C PRO A 103 -9.88 0.06 20.27
N THR A 104 -10.87 -0.45 19.53
CA THR A 104 -11.88 -1.35 20.10
C THR A 104 -11.26 -2.65 20.60
N GLU A 105 -11.93 -3.34 21.53
CA GLU A 105 -11.49 -4.66 22.02
C GLU A 105 -11.33 -5.69 20.89
N TYR A 106 -12.18 -5.60 19.85
CA TYR A 106 -12.06 -6.39 18.63
C TYR A 106 -10.75 -6.10 17.88
N MET A 107 -10.37 -4.83 17.77
CA MET A 107 -9.12 -4.44 17.09
C MET A 107 -7.88 -4.93 17.85
N TYR A 108 -7.90 -4.88 19.19
CA TYR A 108 -6.82 -5.46 20.01
C TYR A 108 -6.61 -6.95 19.75
N GLN A 109 -7.67 -7.71 19.44
CA GLN A 109 -7.58 -9.14 19.13
C GLN A 109 -7.00 -9.43 17.75
N LEU A 110 -7.05 -8.46 16.82
CA LEU A 110 -6.52 -8.62 15.46
C LEU A 110 -5.00 -8.42 15.41
N TYR A 111 -4.42 -7.69 16.38
CA TYR A 111 -2.99 -7.53 16.51
C TYR A 111 -2.38 -8.74 17.22
N PRO A 112 -1.43 -9.48 16.61
CA PRO A 112 -0.61 -10.39 17.38
C PRO A 112 0.13 -9.55 18.42
N VAL A 113 0.05 -9.93 19.70
CA VAL A 113 0.75 -9.29 20.83
C VAL A 113 2.26 -9.39 20.58
N HIS A 114 2.81 -8.50 19.77
CA HIS A 114 4.25 -8.29 19.66
C HIS A 114 4.59 -7.24 20.70
N SER A 115 5.04 -7.76 21.86
CA SER A 115 5.86 -7.11 22.87
C SER A 115 5.79 -5.59 22.89
N ILE A 116 4.99 -5.05 23.82
CA ILE A 116 5.19 -3.70 24.34
C ILE A 116 6.62 -3.65 24.91
N ALA A 117 7.59 -3.22 24.11
CA ALA A 117 8.85 -2.72 24.64
C ALA A 117 8.60 -1.25 25.01
N VAL A 118 8.27 -1.01 26.28
CA VAL A 118 8.43 0.32 26.86
C VAL A 118 9.94 0.54 27.05
N SER A 119 10.52 1.49 26.32
CA SER A 119 11.81 2.09 26.68
C SER A 119 11.59 3.34 27.51
#